data_AF-A0AA87U6C3-F1
#
_entry.id   AF-A0AA87U6C3-F1
#
_cell.length_a   1.000
_cell.length_b   1.000
_cell.length_c   1.000
_cell.angle_alpha   90.00
_cell.angle_beta   90.00
_cell.angle_gamma   90.00
#
_symmetry.space_group_name_H-M   'P 1'
#
loop_
_entity.id
_entity.type
_entity.pdbx_description
1 polymer ?
#
loop_
_entity_poly.entity_id
_entity_poly.type
_entity_poly.pdbx_seq_one_letter_code
_entity_poly.pdbx_strand_id
1 'polypeptide(L)'
;LEHWISHWLSVYFRIELEEAEALASKLKIFHPYGQIGRLPWQNSIYQKVGFGQNIDSRELLEISQQLRTFTERISDHQMVEDIRSEISAAETIVYLGFSYGEMNMQLLSMNKPGSRKRVIGTALGISPQNRDIIQQSIIRSVTHEGSIFWDSCSLEPDACNKLLDSYWRVLTS
;
A
#
# COMPACT_ATOMS: atom_id res chain seq x y z
N LEU A 1 -2.15 0.19 7.93
CA LEU A 1 -2.09 -1.19 7.39
C LEU A 1 -1.16 -2.06 8.25
N GLU A 2 -0.05 -1.50 8.70
CA GLU A 2 1.06 -2.18 9.39
C GLU A 2 0.65 -2.96 10.66
N HIS A 3 -0.27 -2.44 11.47
CA HIS A 3 -0.79 -3.15 12.66
C HIS A 3 -1.44 -4.49 12.30
N TRP A 4 -2.18 -4.52 11.18
CA TRP A 4 -2.78 -5.76 10.69
C TRP A 4 -1.72 -6.69 10.07
N ILE A 5 -0.70 -6.15 9.38
CA ILE A 5 0.41 -6.96 8.83
C ILE A 5 1.16 -7.69 9.94
N SER A 6 1.51 -7.01 11.04
CA SER A 6 2.20 -7.62 12.18
C SER A 6 1.35 -8.73 12.84
N HIS A 7 0.05 -8.50 13.01
CA HIS A 7 -0.87 -9.53 13.54
C HIS A 7 -1.04 -10.72 12.57
N TRP A 8 -1.15 -10.46 11.27
CA TRP A 8 -1.22 -11.52 10.25
C TRP A 8 0.08 -12.35 10.20
N LEU A 9 1.25 -11.71 10.25
CA LEU A 9 2.55 -12.39 10.31
C LEU A 9 2.64 -13.32 11.55
N SER A 10 2.26 -12.83 12.74
CA SER A 10 2.26 -13.62 13.98
C SER A 10 1.33 -14.84 13.88
N VAL A 11 0.07 -14.63 13.48
CA VAL A 11 -0.93 -15.71 13.34
C VAL A 11 -0.55 -16.71 12.26
N TYR A 12 -0.02 -16.24 11.13
CA TYR A 12 0.30 -17.08 9.97
C TYR A 12 1.56 -17.92 10.17
N PHE A 13 2.67 -17.29 10.57
CA PHE A 13 3.94 -17.99 10.79
C PHE A 13 4.04 -18.65 12.17
N ARG A 14 3.07 -18.40 13.08
CA ARG A 14 3.03 -18.87 14.47
C ARG A 14 4.25 -18.41 15.28
N ILE A 15 4.62 -17.15 15.07
CA ILE A 15 5.70 -16.45 15.79
C ILE A 15 5.11 -15.45 16.78
N GLU A 16 5.89 -15.09 17.80
CA GLU A 16 5.49 -14.08 18.78
C GLU A 16 5.24 -12.73 18.11
N LEU A 17 4.31 -11.94 18.66
CA LEU A 17 3.93 -10.65 18.07
C LEU A 17 5.11 -9.68 17.98
N GLU A 18 6.01 -9.68 18.98
CA GLU A 18 7.23 -8.87 18.97
C GLU A 18 8.16 -9.23 17.80
N GLU A 19 8.30 -10.52 17.47
CA GLU A 19 9.07 -10.96 16.30
C GLU A 19 8.38 -10.55 14.99
N ALA A 20 7.05 -10.65 14.93
CA ALA A 20 6.26 -10.21 13.79
C ALA A 20 6.32 -8.68 13.56
N GLU A 21 6.38 -7.88 14.63
CA GLU A 21 6.61 -6.43 14.58
C GLU A 21 8.06 -6.10 14.18
N ALA A 22 9.05 -6.87 14.66
CA ALA A 22 10.44 -6.79 14.22
C ALA A 22 10.67 -7.26 12.76
N LEU A 23 9.75 -8.03 12.18
CA LEU A 23 9.70 -8.31 10.74
C LEU A 23 8.97 -7.19 9.98
N ALA A 24 7.81 -6.73 10.46
CA ALA A 24 7.03 -5.67 9.81
C ALA A 24 7.80 -4.33 9.72
N SER A 25 8.64 -4.02 10.71
CA SER A 25 9.50 -2.83 10.73
C SER A 25 10.63 -2.82 9.67
N LYS A 26 10.88 -3.95 9.00
CA LYS A 26 11.83 -4.05 7.87
C LYS A 26 11.21 -3.65 6.53
N LEU A 27 9.89 -3.43 6.47
CA LEU A 27 9.19 -3.04 5.26
C LEU A 27 9.42 -1.54 4.95
N LYS A 28 9.80 -1.21 3.71
CA LYS A 28 9.87 0.18 3.24
C LYS A 28 8.45 0.71 3.02
N ILE A 29 7.89 1.38 4.02
CA ILE A 29 6.53 1.92 4.01
C ILE A 29 6.57 3.40 3.64
N PHE A 30 5.79 3.79 2.64
CA PHE A 30 5.55 5.18 2.27
C PHE A 30 4.19 5.66 2.81
N HIS A 31 4.10 6.92 3.20
CA HIS A 31 2.88 7.54 3.72
C HIS A 31 2.50 8.80 2.91
N PRO A 32 1.98 8.66 1.67
CA PRO A 32 1.80 9.79 0.75
C PRO A 32 0.74 10.81 1.19
N TYR A 33 -0.05 10.47 2.21
CA TYR A 33 -1.12 11.26 2.83
C TYR A 33 -0.78 11.63 4.29
N GLY A 34 0.46 11.43 4.74
CA GLY A 34 0.83 11.47 6.16
C GLY A 34 0.39 10.21 6.92
N GLN A 35 0.46 10.24 8.24
CA GLN A 35 0.18 9.09 9.11
C GLN A 35 -0.58 9.54 10.37
N ILE A 36 -1.64 8.80 10.74
CA ILE A 36 -2.43 9.07 11.95
C ILE A 36 -1.75 8.37 13.14
N GLY A 37 -0.75 9.04 13.74
CA GLY A 37 -0.02 8.51 14.90
C GLY A 37 0.92 7.35 14.58
N ARG A 38 1.89 7.10 15.46
CA ARG A 38 2.83 5.97 15.34
C ARG A 38 2.32 4.78 16.16
N LEU A 39 2.47 3.57 15.63
CA LEU A 39 2.11 2.36 16.38
C LEU A 39 3.08 2.14 17.56
N PRO A 40 2.67 1.46 18.65
CA PRO A 40 3.50 1.34 19.86
C PRO A 40 4.90 0.76 19.61
N TRP A 41 5.03 -0.18 18.67
CA TRP A 41 6.28 -0.81 18.25
C TRP A 41 7.12 0.01 17.26
N GLN A 42 6.57 1.05 16.63
CA GLN A 42 7.34 1.89 15.71
C GLN A 42 8.27 2.82 16.50
N ASN A 43 9.56 2.84 16.15
CA ASN A 43 10.50 3.80 16.75
C ASN A 43 10.21 5.21 16.22
N SER A 44 9.86 6.13 17.12
CA SER A 44 9.57 7.51 16.78
C SER A 44 9.66 8.43 17.99
N ILE A 45 9.85 9.73 17.70
CA ILE A 45 9.76 10.83 18.68
C ILE A 45 8.33 11.33 18.88
N TYR A 46 7.40 10.98 17.97
CA TYR A 46 6.00 11.39 18.01
C TYR A 46 5.16 10.46 18.88
N GLN A 47 4.01 10.96 19.36
CA GLN A 47 3.13 10.22 20.25
C GLN A 47 2.68 8.88 19.64
N LYS A 48 2.79 7.83 20.45
CA LYS A 48 2.41 6.46 20.10
C LYS A 48 0.97 6.19 20.51
N VAL A 49 0.20 5.55 19.65
CA VAL A 49 -1.23 5.30 19.84
C VAL A 49 -1.56 3.84 19.50
N GLY A 50 -2.21 3.13 20.43
CA GLY A 50 -2.72 1.79 20.20
C GLY A 50 -3.94 1.78 19.27
N PHE A 51 -4.07 0.74 18.45
CA PHE A 51 -5.27 0.58 17.63
C PHE A 51 -6.49 0.37 18.53
N GLY A 52 -7.54 1.19 18.34
CA GLY A 52 -8.74 1.16 19.19
C GLY A 52 -8.57 1.78 20.59
N GLN A 53 -7.44 2.45 20.87
CA GLN A 53 -7.24 3.19 22.12
C GLN A 53 -8.19 4.40 22.21
N ASN A 54 -8.82 4.59 23.36
CA ASN A 54 -9.48 5.86 23.69
C ASN A 54 -8.41 6.93 23.92
N ILE A 55 -8.43 7.97 23.10
CA ILE A 55 -7.52 9.13 23.14
C ILE A 55 -8.31 10.40 23.50
N ASP A 56 -7.67 11.33 24.21
CA ASP A 56 -8.30 12.59 24.62
C ASP A 56 -8.30 13.65 23.49
N SER A 57 -8.99 14.78 23.73
CA SER A 57 -9.14 15.84 22.72
C SER A 57 -7.86 16.65 22.44
N ARG A 58 -6.83 16.55 23.28
CA ARG A 58 -5.49 17.12 23.04
C ARG A 58 -4.63 16.13 22.26
N GLU A 59 -4.61 14.86 22.69
CA GLU A 59 -3.92 13.78 21.96
C GLU A 59 -4.43 13.72 20.51
N LEU A 60 -5.75 13.76 20.31
CA LEU A 60 -6.37 13.81 18.97
C LEU A 60 -5.88 15.00 18.13
N LEU A 61 -5.65 16.17 18.75
CA LEU A 61 -5.16 17.36 18.07
C LEU A 61 -3.68 17.21 17.66
N GLU A 62 -2.83 16.69 18.54
CA GLU A 62 -1.40 16.41 18.25
C GLU A 62 -1.22 15.28 17.23
N ILE A 63 -2.12 14.29 17.22
CA ILE A 63 -2.21 13.25 16.18
C ILE A 63 -2.68 13.87 14.85
N SER A 64 -3.65 14.79 14.87
CA SER A 64 -4.18 15.41 13.63
C SER A 64 -3.14 16.22 12.86
N GLN A 65 -2.13 16.78 13.54
CA GLN A 65 -0.99 17.49 12.92
C GLN A 65 -0.04 16.56 12.13
N GLN A 66 -0.20 15.24 12.23
CA GLN A 66 0.59 14.24 11.50
C GLN A 66 -0.09 13.80 10.17
N LEU A 67 -1.35 14.22 9.95
CA LEU A 67 -2.02 14.14 8.65
C LEU A 67 -1.48 15.22 7.72
N ARG A 68 -0.98 14.84 6.55
CA ARG A 68 -0.58 15.79 5.51
C ARG A 68 -1.77 16.10 4.61
N THR A 69 -2.13 17.37 4.53
CA THR A 69 -3.16 17.87 3.61
C THR A 69 -2.68 17.80 2.16
N PHE A 70 -3.61 17.76 1.20
CA PHE A 70 -3.27 17.60 -0.22
C PHE A 70 -2.32 18.69 -0.74
N THR A 71 -2.45 19.92 -0.26
CA THR A 71 -1.61 21.08 -0.59
C THR A 71 -0.14 20.91 -0.21
N GLU A 72 0.17 20.11 0.81
CA GLU A 72 1.54 19.87 1.29
C GLU A 72 2.31 18.85 0.44
N ARG A 73 1.65 18.16 -0.52
CA ARG A 73 2.31 17.24 -1.47
C ARG A 73 3.36 17.91 -2.34
N ILE A 74 3.09 19.15 -2.72
CA ILE A 74 3.96 19.92 -3.63
C ILE A 74 5.35 20.14 -2.98
N SER A 75 5.44 20.04 -1.65
CA SER A 75 6.70 20.14 -0.91
C SER A 75 7.58 18.88 -0.94
N ASP A 76 7.02 17.70 -1.26
CA ASP A 76 7.70 16.40 -1.09
C ASP A 76 7.81 15.62 -2.41
N HIS A 77 8.34 16.30 -3.44
CA HIS A 77 8.67 15.70 -4.74
C HIS A 77 9.58 14.47 -4.62
N GLN A 78 10.49 14.44 -3.64
CA GLN A 78 11.40 13.30 -3.44
C GLN A 78 10.63 12.03 -3.03
N MET A 79 9.69 12.11 -2.08
CA MET A 79 8.87 10.95 -1.72
C MET A 79 8.08 10.41 -2.91
N VAL A 80 7.55 11.28 -3.78
CA VAL A 80 6.83 10.86 -4.99
C VAL A 80 7.76 10.12 -5.97
N GLU A 81 8.94 10.67 -6.27
CA GLU A 81 9.87 10.03 -7.20
C GLU A 81 10.51 8.74 -6.64
N ASP A 82 10.68 8.65 -5.31
CA ASP A 82 11.05 7.41 -4.63
C ASP A 82 9.97 6.33 -4.79
N ILE A 83 8.69 6.66 -4.54
CA ILE A 83 7.55 5.73 -4.73
C ILE A 83 7.53 5.20 -6.17
N ARG A 84 7.62 6.10 -7.15
CA ARG A 84 7.61 5.73 -8.57
C ARG A 84 8.84 4.90 -8.96
N SER A 85 9.99 5.19 -8.35
CA SER A 85 11.21 4.38 -8.53
C SER A 85 11.04 2.95 -8.04
N GLU A 86 10.44 2.73 -6.87
CA GLU A 86 10.14 1.38 -6.36
C GLU A 86 9.12 0.65 -7.25
N ILE A 87 8.10 1.35 -7.75
CA ILE A 87 7.10 0.78 -8.67
C ILE A 87 7.75 0.36 -10.00
N SER A 88 8.64 1.18 -10.56
CA SER A 88 9.42 0.79 -11.74
C SER A 88 10.34 -0.40 -11.46
N ALA A 89 10.86 -0.58 -10.24
CA ALA A 89 11.71 -1.72 -9.87
C ALA A 89 10.93 -3.03 -9.56
N ALA A 90 9.80 -2.96 -8.88
CA ALA A 90 9.09 -4.13 -8.34
C ALA A 90 8.50 -5.05 -9.42
N GLU A 91 8.75 -6.36 -9.36
CA GLU A 91 8.24 -7.35 -10.32
C GLU A 91 6.78 -7.78 -10.05
N THR A 92 6.29 -7.57 -8.83
CA THR A 92 4.89 -7.86 -8.45
C THR A 92 4.32 -6.68 -7.66
N ILE A 93 3.11 -6.26 -8.02
CA ILE A 93 2.38 -5.15 -7.38
C ILE A 93 1.05 -5.69 -6.87
N VAL A 94 0.74 -5.43 -5.61
CA VAL A 94 -0.49 -5.90 -4.95
C VAL A 94 -1.29 -4.72 -4.40
N TYR A 95 -2.49 -4.50 -4.94
CA TYR A 95 -3.41 -3.44 -4.53
C TYR A 95 -4.41 -3.97 -3.48
N LEU A 96 -4.22 -3.60 -2.22
CA LEU A 96 -5.06 -4.03 -1.09
C LEU A 96 -5.99 -2.90 -0.63
N GLY A 97 -7.31 -3.08 -0.78
CA GLY A 97 -8.34 -2.20 -0.21
C GLY A 97 -8.29 -0.77 -0.74
N PHE A 98 -7.75 -0.60 -1.94
CA PHE A 98 -7.28 0.69 -2.45
C PHE A 98 -8.30 1.34 -3.40
N SER A 99 -8.44 2.66 -3.31
CA SER A 99 -9.24 3.41 -4.29
C SER A 99 -8.45 3.63 -5.57
N TYR A 100 -8.94 3.05 -6.67
CA TYR A 100 -8.39 3.20 -8.02
C TYR A 100 -8.73 4.54 -8.70
N GLY A 101 -9.04 5.58 -7.91
CA GLY A 101 -9.29 6.93 -8.41
C GLY A 101 -8.06 7.55 -9.07
N GLU A 102 -8.28 8.48 -10.00
CA GLU A 102 -7.23 9.00 -10.90
C GLU A 102 -5.99 9.53 -10.17
N MET A 103 -6.15 10.38 -9.15
CA MET A 103 -5.05 10.91 -8.32
C MET A 103 -4.17 9.80 -7.71
N ASN A 104 -4.75 8.66 -7.34
CA ASN A 104 -4.02 7.52 -6.80
C ASN A 104 -3.26 6.77 -7.89
N MET A 105 -3.80 6.67 -9.11
CA MET A 105 -3.11 6.05 -10.25
C MET A 105 -1.98 6.96 -10.79
N GLN A 106 -2.15 8.29 -10.75
CA GLN A 106 -1.12 9.27 -11.08
C GLN A 106 0.04 9.30 -10.07
N LEU A 107 -0.23 9.01 -8.80
CA LEU A 107 0.80 8.83 -7.77
C LEU A 107 1.62 7.55 -8.01
N LEU A 108 0.93 6.46 -8.40
CA LEU A 108 1.51 5.13 -8.57
C LEU A 108 1.97 4.83 -10.01
N SER A 109 2.20 5.86 -10.83
CA SER A 109 2.67 5.73 -12.21
C SER A 109 4.19 5.52 -12.29
N MET A 110 4.67 4.60 -13.12
CA MET A 110 6.11 4.46 -13.42
C MET A 110 6.70 5.75 -13.99
N ASN A 111 7.85 6.20 -13.46
CA ASN A 111 8.60 7.38 -13.95
C ASN A 111 9.77 7.02 -14.89
N LYS A 112 9.99 5.72 -15.11
CA LYS A 112 11.07 5.17 -15.95
C LYS A 112 10.75 3.73 -16.36
N PRO A 113 11.38 3.21 -17.44
CA PRO A 113 11.37 1.79 -17.79
C PRO A 113 11.78 0.89 -16.62
N GLY A 114 11.33 -0.36 -16.60
CA GLY A 114 11.51 -1.24 -15.45
C GLY A 114 11.31 -2.72 -15.74
N SER A 115 11.23 -3.51 -14.67
CA SER A 115 10.84 -4.93 -14.72
C SER A 115 9.40 -5.10 -15.19
N ARG A 116 9.08 -6.25 -15.79
CA ARG A 116 7.69 -6.63 -16.09
C ARG A 116 6.92 -6.85 -14.78
N LYS A 117 5.67 -6.40 -14.74
CA LYS A 117 4.78 -6.48 -13.58
C LYS A 117 3.82 -7.66 -13.69
N ARG A 118 3.72 -8.42 -12.61
CA ARG A 118 2.51 -9.15 -12.24
C ARG A 118 1.68 -8.27 -11.31
N VAL A 119 0.48 -7.91 -11.72
CA VAL A 119 -0.44 -7.06 -10.95
C VAL A 119 -1.59 -7.89 -10.39
N ILE A 120 -1.87 -7.74 -9.10
CA ILE A 120 -3.01 -8.36 -8.41
C ILE A 120 -3.70 -7.26 -7.61
N GLY A 121 -5.04 -7.25 -7.56
CA GLY A 121 -5.77 -6.24 -6.79
C GLY A 121 -7.12 -6.72 -6.26
N THR A 122 -7.58 -6.12 -5.16
CA THR A 122 -8.91 -6.36 -4.57
C THR A 122 -9.95 -5.40 -5.15
N ALA A 123 -11.05 -5.95 -5.65
CA ALA A 123 -12.16 -5.22 -6.27
C ALA A 123 -13.53 -5.55 -5.64
N LEU A 124 -13.55 -5.80 -4.32
CA LEU A 124 -14.76 -6.06 -3.54
C LEU A 124 -15.83 -4.98 -3.76
N GLY A 125 -17.05 -5.40 -4.11
CA GLY A 125 -18.18 -4.51 -4.36
C GLY A 125 -18.14 -3.75 -5.70
N ILE A 126 -17.07 -3.87 -6.49
CA ILE A 126 -16.94 -3.18 -7.78
C ILE A 126 -17.65 -4.00 -8.88
N SER A 127 -18.47 -3.33 -9.71
CA SER A 127 -19.14 -3.94 -10.87
C SER A 127 -18.12 -4.43 -11.92
N PRO A 128 -18.42 -5.48 -12.72
CA PRO A 128 -17.51 -5.98 -13.75
C PRO A 128 -17.01 -4.89 -14.71
N GLN A 129 -17.91 -4.04 -15.20
CA GLN A 129 -17.59 -2.95 -16.13
C GLN A 129 -16.61 -1.93 -15.52
N ASN A 130 -16.71 -1.67 -14.22
CA ASN A 130 -15.79 -0.79 -13.52
C ASN A 130 -14.43 -1.46 -13.27
N ARG A 131 -14.39 -2.80 -13.11
CA ARG A 131 -13.12 -3.55 -13.03
C ARG A 131 -12.35 -3.47 -14.35
N ASP A 132 -13.03 -3.58 -15.50
CA ASP A 132 -12.39 -3.43 -16.81
C ASP A 132 -11.73 -2.05 -16.95
N ILE A 133 -12.44 -0.98 -16.58
CA ILE A 133 -11.92 0.40 -16.58
C ILE A 133 -10.73 0.55 -15.62
N ILE A 134 -10.82 -0.02 -14.42
CA ILE A 134 -9.74 0.00 -13.42
C ILE A 134 -8.51 -0.76 -13.93
N GLN A 135 -8.70 -1.93 -14.54
CA GLN A 135 -7.61 -2.72 -15.11
C GLN A 135 -6.87 -1.94 -16.21
N GLN A 136 -7.59 -1.23 -17.08
CA GLN A 136 -6.97 -0.33 -18.07
C GLN A 136 -6.23 0.85 -17.41
N SER A 137 -6.75 1.39 -16.30
CA SER A 137 -6.11 2.45 -15.52
C SER A 137 -4.79 1.99 -14.89
N ILE A 138 -4.78 0.80 -14.28
CA ILE A 138 -3.56 0.22 -13.67
C ILE A 138 -2.54 -0.12 -14.77
N ILE A 139 -2.97 -0.77 -15.85
CA ILE A 139 -2.13 -1.04 -17.04
C ILE A 139 -1.46 0.24 -17.52
N ARG A 140 -2.22 1.34 -17.67
CA ARG A 140 -1.66 2.64 -18.05
C ARG A 140 -0.63 3.16 -17.02
N SER A 141 -0.87 3.01 -15.71
CA SER A 141 0.08 3.43 -14.68
C SER A 141 1.39 2.62 -14.66
N VAL A 142 1.35 1.35 -15.10
CA VAL A 142 2.55 0.48 -15.26
C VAL A 142 3.06 0.41 -16.71
N THR A 143 2.65 1.35 -17.58
CA THR A 143 3.21 1.53 -18.92
C THR A 143 4.20 2.70 -18.90
N HIS A 144 5.35 2.58 -19.57
CA HIS A 144 6.24 3.72 -19.85
C HIS A 144 6.53 3.80 -21.36
N GLU A 145 6.34 4.98 -21.96
CA GLU A 145 6.68 5.26 -23.38
C GLU A 145 6.19 4.21 -24.39
N GLY A 146 4.98 3.67 -24.18
CA GLY A 146 4.38 2.65 -25.05
C GLY A 146 4.97 1.24 -24.92
N SER A 147 5.98 1.04 -24.07
CA SER A 147 6.55 -0.29 -23.79
C SER A 147 5.69 -1.04 -22.77
N ILE A 148 5.34 -2.29 -23.10
CA ILE A 148 4.51 -3.16 -22.26
C ILE A 148 5.37 -3.77 -21.16
N PHE A 149 5.20 -3.27 -19.93
CA PHE A 149 5.86 -3.78 -18.72
C PHE A 149 4.91 -4.59 -17.84
N TRP A 150 3.99 -5.40 -18.38
CA TRP A 150 3.20 -6.34 -17.57
C TRP A 150 3.04 -7.69 -18.26
N ASP A 151 2.99 -8.74 -17.43
CA ASP A 151 2.72 -10.12 -17.86
C ASP A 151 1.28 -10.55 -17.52
N SER A 152 0.72 -10.00 -16.43
CA SER A 152 -0.65 -10.25 -16.00
C SER A 152 -1.17 -9.12 -15.12
N CYS A 153 -2.48 -8.88 -15.18
CA CYS A 153 -3.22 -8.03 -14.24
C CYS A 153 -4.52 -8.73 -13.87
N SER A 154 -4.78 -8.93 -12.58
CA SER A 154 -6.04 -9.51 -12.10
C SER A 154 -6.68 -8.65 -11.00
N LEU A 155 -8.02 -8.67 -10.96
CA LEU A 155 -8.84 -7.88 -10.04
C LEU A 155 -9.88 -8.79 -9.38
N GLU A 156 -9.49 -9.37 -8.25
CA GLU A 156 -10.30 -10.35 -7.54
C GLU A 156 -11.48 -9.65 -6.84
N PRO A 157 -12.72 -10.18 -6.93
CA PRO A 157 -13.91 -9.54 -6.35
C PRO A 157 -13.98 -9.60 -4.81
N ASP A 158 -12.86 -9.88 -4.14
CA ASP A 158 -12.78 -10.30 -2.75
C ASP A 158 -12.01 -9.32 -1.84
N ALA A 159 -12.13 -9.55 -0.53
CA ALA A 159 -11.52 -8.72 0.51
C ALA A 159 -10.00 -8.95 0.67
N CYS A 160 -9.31 -7.98 1.28
CA CYS A 160 -7.84 -7.98 1.45
C CYS A 160 -7.30 -9.21 2.19
N ASN A 161 -8.00 -9.69 3.22
CA ASN A 161 -7.60 -10.88 3.97
C ASN A 161 -7.62 -12.11 3.06
N LYS A 162 -8.75 -12.36 2.38
CA LYS A 162 -8.87 -13.46 1.40
C LYS A 162 -7.80 -13.41 0.31
N LEU A 163 -7.45 -12.23 -0.18
CA LEU A 163 -6.42 -12.10 -1.21
C LEU A 163 -5.05 -12.56 -0.66
N LEU A 164 -4.70 -12.17 0.56
CA LEU A 164 -3.46 -12.61 1.19
C LEU A 164 -3.50 -14.11 1.54
N ASP A 165 -4.62 -14.61 2.04
CA ASP A 165 -4.84 -16.04 2.31
C ASP A 165 -4.79 -16.90 1.03
N SER A 166 -5.06 -16.32 -0.14
CA SER A 166 -5.05 -17.03 -1.44
C SER A 166 -3.72 -16.90 -2.20
N TYR A 167 -3.00 -15.79 -2.07
CA TYR A 167 -1.80 -15.48 -2.87
C TYR A 167 -0.49 -15.48 -2.05
N TRP A 168 -0.49 -15.84 -0.75
CA TRP A 168 0.74 -15.96 0.05
C TRP A 168 1.82 -16.87 -0.56
N ARG A 169 1.41 -17.85 -1.38
CA ARG A 169 2.30 -18.72 -2.16
C ARG A 169 1.83 -18.79 -3.61
N VAL A 170 2.23 -17.80 -4.41
CA VAL A 170 2.10 -17.92 -5.87
C VAL A 170 3.03 -19.05 -6.34
N LEU A 171 2.44 -20.13 -6.85
CA LEU A 171 3.19 -21.22 -7.47
C LEU A 171 3.74 -20.75 -8.82
N THR A 172 5.05 -20.49 -8.87
CA THR A 172 5.79 -20.27 -10.11
C THR A 172 6.01 -21.61 -10.81
N SER A 173 5.39 -21.78 -11.97
CA SER A 173 5.66 -22.84 -12.95
C SER A 173 6.93 -22.57 -13.74
#